data_AF-F7V7B0-F1
#
_entry.id   AF-F7V7B0-F1
#
_cell.length_a   1.000
_cell.length_b   1.000
_cell.length_c   1.000
_cell.angle_alpha   90.00
_cell.angle_beta   90.00
_cell.angle_gamma   90.00
#
_symmetry.space_group_name_H-M   'P 1'
#
loop_
_entity.id
_entity.type
_entity.pdbx_description
1 polymer ?
#
loop_
_entity_poly.entity_id
_entity_poly.type
_entity_poly.pdbx_seq_one_letter_code
_entity_poly.pdbx_strand_id
1 'polypeptide(L)'
;MMKKAAKSCFMGIAIALMIFSLVGVVFDQIYGGYILLHHQYTKMFLGALIVGAGFGLPSCIYENERIPYPLQVIFHMGIGCAVMLITGFSVGWFPTAAGIGPVILTIVGEIGVSFVLWICFTAHYKKEARSISRKLRSGKL
;
A
#
# COMPACT_ATOMS: atom_id res chain seq x y z
N MET A 1 16.98 13.47 -4.05
CA MET A 1 16.51 12.11 -3.69
C MET A 1 15.83 12.07 -2.32
N MET A 2 16.50 12.46 -1.21
CA MET A 2 15.92 12.39 0.15
C MET A 2 14.55 13.06 0.32
N LYS A 3 14.36 14.29 -0.18
CA LYS A 3 13.06 15.00 -0.09
C LYS A 3 11.90 14.26 -0.76
N LYS A 4 12.18 13.55 -1.87
CA LYS A 4 11.16 12.80 -2.60
C LYS A 4 10.86 11.47 -1.93
N ALA A 5 11.88 10.73 -1.51
CA ALA A 5 11.71 9.49 -0.75
C ALA A 5 10.89 9.72 0.53
N ALA A 6 11.17 10.82 1.25
CA ALA A 6 10.39 11.22 2.43
C ALA A 6 8.92 11.52 2.06
N LYS A 7 8.67 12.24 0.96
CA LYS A 7 7.31 12.51 0.47
C LYS A 7 6.57 11.23 0.08
N SER A 8 7.22 10.31 -0.64
CA SER A 8 6.63 9.04 -1.04
C SER A 8 6.33 8.14 0.17
N CYS A 9 7.25 8.10 1.14
CA CYS A 9 7.05 7.39 2.39
C CYS A 9 5.85 7.96 3.17
N PHE A 10 5.79 9.28 3.33
CA PHE A 10 4.67 9.95 3.98
C PHE A 10 3.33 9.64 3.29
N MET A 11 3.29 9.70 1.96
CA MET A 11 2.09 9.38 1.19
C MET A 11 1.69 7.90 1.36
N GLY A 12 2.65 6.98 1.31
CA GLY A 12 2.41 5.55 1.55
C GLY A 12 1.84 5.28 2.94
N ILE A 13 2.41 5.91 3.97
CA ILE A 13 1.90 5.86 5.35
C ILE A 13 0.48 6.41 5.45
N ALA A 14 0.21 7.58 4.86
CA ALA A 14 -1.11 8.19 4.90
C ALA A 14 -2.18 7.28 4.27
N ILE A 15 -1.88 6.67 3.12
CA ILE A 15 -2.78 5.73 2.44
C ILE A 15 -2.99 4.47 3.28
N ALA A 16 -1.92 3.89 3.83
CA ALA A 16 -2.02 2.69 4.66
C ALA A 16 -2.85 2.93 5.93
N LEU A 17 -2.64 4.07 6.61
CA LEU A 17 -3.44 4.45 7.78
C LEU A 17 -4.91 4.69 7.42
N MET A 18 -5.18 5.36 6.29
CA MET A 18 -6.55 5.55 5.81
C MET A 18 -7.25 4.20 5.59
N ILE A 19 -6.59 3.25 4.92
CA ILE A 19 -7.15 1.91 4.67
C ILE A 19 -7.34 1.16 5.98
N PHE A 20 -6.35 1.18 6.88
CA PHE A 20 -6.44 0.56 8.20
C PHE A 20 -7.65 1.10 8.99
N SER A 21 -7.87 2.42 8.99
CA SER A 21 -9.03 3.03 9.63
C SER A 21 -10.35 2.65 8.95
N LEU A 22 -10.41 2.64 7.61
CA LEU A 22 -11.63 2.25 6.88
C LEU A 22 -12.01 0.78 7.15
N VAL A 23 -11.03 -0.13 7.14
CA VAL A 23 -11.25 -1.53 7.47
C VAL A 23 -11.71 -1.68 8.92
N GLY A 24 -11.11 -0.91 9.85
CA GLY A 24 -11.55 -0.86 11.25
C GLY A 24 -13.03 -0.45 11.38
N VAL A 25 -13.45 0.60 10.68
CA VAL A 25 -14.87 1.04 10.65
C VAL A 25 -15.77 -0.05 10.09
N VAL A 26 -15.37 -0.74 9.02
CA VAL A 26 -16.17 -1.83 8.45
C VAL A 26 -16.33 -2.97 9.46
N PHE A 27 -15.26 -3.36 10.17
CA PHE A 27 -15.32 -4.40 11.18
C PHE A 27 -16.15 -3.98 12.39
N ASP A 28 -16.04 -2.74 12.84
CA ASP A 28 -16.90 -2.18 13.89
C ASP A 28 -18.38 -2.36 13.55
N GLN A 29 -18.79 -2.03 12.33
CA GLN A 29 -20.18 -2.15 11.89
C GLN A 29 -20.64 -3.61 11.71
N ILE A 30 -19.78 -4.51 11.23
CA ILE A 30 -20.12 -5.92 11.03
C ILE A 30 -20.30 -6.66 12.37
N TYR A 31 -19.45 -6.37 13.35
CA TYR A 31 -19.41 -7.10 14.63
C TYR A 31 -20.16 -6.39 15.76
N GLY A 32 -20.68 -5.18 15.54
CA GLY A 32 -21.34 -4.37 16.58
C GLY A 32 -20.36 -3.82 17.61
N GLY A 33 -19.15 -3.49 17.17
CA GLY A 33 -18.00 -3.14 18.00
C GLY A 33 -17.02 -4.29 18.22
N TYR A 34 -15.79 -3.98 18.63
CA TYR A 34 -14.78 -4.98 18.96
C TYR A 34 -13.84 -4.52 20.08
N ILE A 35 -13.33 -5.48 20.87
CA ILE A 35 -12.36 -5.24 21.94
C ILE A 35 -11.00 -5.80 21.53
N LEU A 36 -10.00 -4.95 21.49
CA LEU A 36 -8.61 -5.32 21.21
C LEU A 36 -7.80 -5.40 22.51
N LEU A 37 -7.39 -6.60 22.90
CA LEU A 37 -6.61 -6.84 24.11
C LEU A 37 -5.10 -6.75 23.86
N HIS A 38 -4.29 -6.72 24.93
CA HIS A 38 -2.83 -6.84 24.85
C HIS A 38 -2.11 -5.87 23.90
N HIS A 39 -2.55 -4.61 23.84
CA HIS A 39 -2.02 -3.59 22.93
C HIS A 39 -2.13 -3.96 21.45
N GLN A 40 -3.08 -4.82 21.09
CA GLN A 40 -3.26 -5.29 19.72
C GLN A 40 -3.50 -4.14 18.74
N TYR A 41 -4.30 -3.13 19.13
CA TYR A 41 -4.48 -1.92 18.33
C TYR A 41 -3.16 -1.22 18.03
N THR A 42 -2.32 -1.00 19.06
CA THR A 42 -1.00 -0.36 18.90
C THR A 42 -0.12 -1.14 17.93
N LYS A 43 -0.08 -2.47 18.04
CA LYS A 43 0.68 -3.32 17.11
C LYS A 43 0.18 -3.17 15.68
N MET A 44 -1.13 -3.23 15.46
CA MET A 44 -1.74 -3.08 14.14
C MET A 44 -1.49 -1.69 13.54
N PHE A 45 -1.60 -0.63 14.35
CA PHE A 45 -1.31 0.74 13.94
C PHE A 45 0.15 0.91 13.51
N LEU A 46 1.10 0.43 14.32
CA LEU A 46 2.52 0.44 13.95
C LEU A 46 2.79 -0.41 12.70
N GLY A 47 2.08 -1.53 12.57
CA GLY A 47 2.09 -2.35 11.36
C GLY A 47 1.68 -1.55 10.12
N ALA A 48 0.59 -0.79 10.19
CA ALA A 48 0.14 0.06 9.09
C ALA A 48 1.19 1.12 8.70
N LEU A 49 1.91 1.71 9.67
CA LEU A 49 3.04 2.61 9.38
C LEU A 49 4.17 1.88 8.63
N ILE A 50 4.54 0.69 9.08
CA ILE A 50 5.60 -0.12 8.47
C ILE A 50 5.22 -0.51 7.04
N VAL A 51 3.98 -0.97 6.81
CA VAL A 51 3.49 -1.32 5.48
C VAL A 51 3.44 -0.10 4.57
N GLY A 52 2.95 1.04 5.05
CA GLY A 52 2.95 2.29 4.31
C GLY A 52 4.34 2.74 3.88
N ALA A 53 5.33 2.61 4.76
CA ALA A 53 6.74 2.84 4.41
C ALA A 53 7.29 1.79 3.43
N GLY A 54 6.90 0.53 3.62
CA GLY A 54 7.30 -0.62 2.78
C GLY A 54 6.86 -0.51 1.33
N PHE A 55 5.72 0.13 1.05
CA PHE A 55 5.33 0.51 -0.31
C PHE A 55 5.88 1.89 -0.71
N GLY A 56 5.82 2.86 0.20
CA GLY A 56 6.20 4.25 -0.08
C GLY A 56 7.66 4.42 -0.48
N LEU A 57 8.60 3.79 0.23
CA LEU A 57 10.03 3.95 -0.03
C LEU A 57 10.47 3.30 -1.37
N PRO A 58 10.14 2.03 -1.67
CA PRO A 58 10.57 1.41 -2.93
C PRO A 58 9.98 2.06 -4.18
N SER A 59 8.88 2.82 -4.06
CA SER A 59 8.30 3.56 -5.19
C SER A 59 9.28 4.55 -5.86
N CYS A 60 10.34 4.97 -5.17
CA CYS A 60 11.38 5.81 -5.77
C CYS A 60 12.10 5.15 -6.95
N ILE A 61 12.01 3.82 -7.10
CA ILE A 61 12.62 3.10 -8.22
C ILE A 61 12.05 3.49 -9.58
N TYR A 62 10.82 4.02 -9.64
CA TYR A 62 10.20 4.52 -10.88
C TYR A 62 10.93 5.74 -11.47
N GLU A 63 11.82 6.39 -10.71
CA GLU A 63 12.66 7.48 -11.23
C GLU A 63 13.94 6.98 -11.91
N ASN A 64 14.23 5.67 -11.84
CA ASN A 64 15.46 5.11 -12.38
C ASN A 64 15.29 4.65 -13.82
N GLU A 65 15.66 5.51 -14.77
CA GLU A 65 15.59 5.24 -16.22
C GLU A 65 16.46 4.06 -16.68
N ARG A 66 17.45 3.62 -15.87
CA ARG A 66 18.32 2.49 -16.20
C ARG A 66 17.66 1.13 -15.98
N ILE A 67 16.59 1.09 -15.18
CA ILE A 67 15.88 -0.16 -14.84
C ILE A 67 14.63 -0.24 -15.72
N PRO A 68 14.43 -1.33 -16.48
CA PRO A 68 13.20 -1.57 -17.23
C PRO A 68 11.96 -1.49 -16.33
N TYR A 69 10.89 -0.87 -16.83
CA TYR A 69 9.65 -0.68 -16.09
C TYR A 69 9.09 -1.97 -15.44
N PRO A 70 9.07 -3.15 -16.10
CA PRO A 70 8.61 -4.38 -15.44
C PRO A 70 9.42 -4.74 -14.19
N LEU A 71 10.74 -4.54 -14.22
CA LEU A 71 11.59 -4.78 -13.05
C LEU A 71 11.36 -3.74 -11.95
N GLN A 72 11.12 -2.47 -12.31
CA GLN A 72 10.73 -1.44 -11.34
C GLN A 72 9.45 -1.83 -10.59
N VAL A 73 8.45 -2.36 -11.31
CA VAL A 73 7.20 -2.86 -10.71
C VAL A 73 7.46 -4.05 -9.81
N ILE A 74 8.27 -5.02 -10.24
CA ILE A 74 8.63 -6.19 -9.43
C ILE A 74 9.31 -5.77 -8.13
N PHE A 75 10.26 -4.84 -8.16
CA PHE A 75 10.91 -4.35 -6.94
C PHE A 75 9.94 -3.62 -6.03
N HIS A 76 9.16 -2.67 -6.55
CA HIS A 76 8.21 -1.92 -5.74
C HIS A 76 7.15 -2.82 -5.10
N MET A 77 6.47 -3.62 -5.92
CA MET A 77 5.38 -4.49 -5.46
C MET A 77 5.91 -5.67 -4.65
N GLY A 78 7.05 -6.25 -5.04
CA GLY A 78 7.68 -7.35 -4.31
C GLY A 78 8.11 -6.95 -2.91
N ILE A 79 8.81 -5.82 -2.76
CA ILE A 79 9.22 -5.33 -1.43
C ILE A 79 7.99 -4.94 -0.60
N GLY A 80 7.05 -4.18 -1.17
CA GLY A 80 5.85 -3.76 -0.46
C GLY A 80 5.00 -4.93 0.03
N CYS A 81 4.72 -5.91 -0.84
CA CYS A 81 3.96 -7.11 -0.47
C CYS A 81 4.71 -7.97 0.55
N ALA A 82 6.03 -8.13 0.43
CA ALA A 82 6.81 -8.89 1.41
C ALA A 82 6.73 -8.25 2.81
N VAL A 83 6.92 -6.92 2.89
CA VAL A 83 6.79 -6.18 4.15
C VAL A 83 5.37 -6.31 4.71
N MET A 84 4.35 -6.19 3.86
CA MET A 84 2.95 -6.36 4.25
C MET A 84 2.68 -7.73 4.85
N LEU A 85 3.09 -8.81 4.20
CA LEU A 85 2.86 -10.17 4.70
C LEU A 85 3.57 -10.41 6.03
N ILE A 86 4.88 -10.08 6.12
CA ILE A 86 5.65 -10.24 7.36
C ILE A 86 5.00 -9.45 8.50
N THR A 87 4.60 -8.21 8.22
CA THR A 87 3.95 -7.35 9.21
C THR A 87 2.60 -7.90 9.62
N GLY A 88 1.74 -8.28 8.67
CA GLY A 88 0.39 -8.80 8.92
C GLY A 88 0.40 -10.06 9.79
N PHE A 89 1.35 -10.97 9.57
CA PHE A 89 1.55 -12.12 10.45
C PHE A 89 2.03 -11.72 11.85
N SER A 90 2.93 -10.73 11.94
CA SER A 90 3.50 -10.28 13.21
C SER A 90 2.51 -9.51 14.08
N VAL A 91 1.57 -8.79 13.47
CA VAL A 91 0.59 -7.94 14.17
C VAL A 91 -0.80 -8.55 14.23
N GLY A 92 -1.01 -9.75 13.69
CA GLY A 92 -2.26 -10.51 13.81
C GLY A 92 -3.39 -10.05 12.89
N TRP A 93 -3.09 -9.61 11.66
CA TRP A 93 -4.11 -9.31 10.65
C TRP A 93 -4.71 -10.57 10.02
N PHE A 94 -3.94 -11.66 9.94
CA PHE A 94 -4.40 -12.91 9.34
C PHE A 94 -5.11 -13.80 10.37
N PRO A 95 -6.27 -14.39 10.02
CA PRO A 95 -7.07 -15.21 10.93
C PRO A 95 -6.48 -16.63 11.07
N THR A 96 -5.27 -16.74 11.62
CA THR A 96 -4.52 -18.02 11.71
C THR A 96 -5.23 -19.10 12.52
N ALA A 97 -6.09 -18.71 13.47
CA ALA A 97 -6.93 -19.63 14.24
C ALA A 97 -8.13 -20.19 13.45
N ALA A 98 -8.55 -19.54 12.35
CA ALA A 98 -9.68 -19.96 11.53
C ALA A 98 -9.29 -20.99 10.43
N GLY A 99 -8.04 -21.45 10.43
CA GLY A 99 -7.51 -22.41 9.46
C GLY A 99 -6.90 -21.76 8.21
N ILE A 100 -6.34 -22.60 7.34
CA ILE A 100 -5.53 -22.14 6.20
C ILE A 100 -6.35 -21.43 5.11
N GLY A 101 -7.61 -21.82 4.91
CA GLY A 101 -8.49 -21.24 3.89
C GLY A 101 -8.70 -19.73 4.08
N PRO A 102 -9.22 -19.28 5.25
CA PRO A 102 -9.37 -17.87 5.55
C PRO A 102 -8.06 -17.08 5.48
N VAL A 103 -6.94 -17.66 5.93
CA VAL A 103 -5.61 -17.02 5.83
C VAL A 103 -5.24 -16.74 4.38
N ILE A 104 -5.35 -17.74 3.49
CA ILE A 104 -5.07 -17.56 2.06
C ILE A 104 -6.00 -16.50 1.45
N LEU A 105 -7.29 -16.53 1.80
CA LEU A 105 -8.26 -15.56 1.29
C LEU A 105 -7.90 -14.13 1.69
N THR A 106 -7.54 -13.89 2.96
CA THR A 106 -7.11 -12.56 3.43
C THR A 106 -5.82 -12.12 2.73
N ILE A 107 -4.83 -13.00 2.57
CA ILE A 107 -3.58 -12.70 1.86
C ILE A 107 -3.84 -12.29 0.40
N VAL A 108 -4.67 -13.07 -0.32
CA VAL A 108 -5.05 -12.76 -1.70
C VAL A 108 -5.79 -11.43 -1.76
N GLY A 109 -6.66 -11.16 -0.78
CA GLY A 109 -7.36 -9.88 -0.65
C GLY A 109 -6.39 -8.69 -0.50
N GLU A 110 -5.43 -8.77 0.42
CA GLU A 110 -4.46 -7.70 0.65
C GLU A 110 -3.55 -7.44 -0.56
N ILE A 111 -3.07 -8.52 -1.19
CA ILE A 111 -2.29 -8.42 -2.44
C ILE A 111 -3.15 -7.78 -3.53
N GLY A 112 -4.40 -8.24 -3.68
CA GLY A 112 -5.36 -7.68 -4.63
C GLY A 112 -5.56 -6.18 -4.45
N VAL A 113 -5.80 -5.73 -3.22
CA VAL A 113 -5.94 -4.30 -2.89
C VAL A 113 -4.69 -3.52 -3.26
N SER A 114 -3.51 -4.06 -2.97
CA SER A 114 -2.23 -3.42 -3.30
C SER A 114 -2.06 -3.22 -4.81
N PHE A 115 -2.41 -4.22 -5.63
CA PHE A 115 -2.39 -4.10 -7.08
C PHE A 115 -3.45 -3.14 -7.61
N VAL A 116 -4.66 -3.14 -7.05
CA VAL A 116 -5.72 -2.18 -7.42
C VAL A 116 -5.27 -0.75 -7.18
N LEU A 117 -4.71 -0.45 -6.00
CA LEU A 117 -4.18 0.88 -5.69
C LEU A 117 -3.08 1.29 -6.66
N TRP A 118 -2.11 0.40 -6.90
CA TRP A 118 -1.04 0.67 -7.85
C TRP A 118 -1.55 0.94 -9.26
N ILE A 119 -2.53 0.17 -9.76
CA ILE A 119 -3.17 0.41 -11.07
C ILE A 119 -3.84 1.77 -11.09
N CYS A 120 -4.61 2.12 -10.05
CA CYS A 120 -5.29 3.41 -9.94
C CYS A 120 -4.29 4.58 -9.99
N PHE A 121 -3.23 4.55 -9.17
CA PHE A 121 -2.19 5.58 -9.18
C PHE A 121 -1.45 5.63 -10.52
N THR A 122 -1.12 4.48 -11.09
CA THR A 122 -0.45 4.40 -12.40
C THR A 122 -1.31 5.01 -13.49
N ALA A 123 -2.61 4.70 -13.52
CA ALA A 123 -3.55 5.26 -14.49
C ALA A 123 -3.69 6.77 -14.33
N HIS A 124 -3.80 7.26 -13.09
CA HIS A 124 -3.86 8.67 -12.75
C HIS A 124 -2.62 9.43 -13.25
N TYR A 125 -1.42 9.00 -12.87
CA TYR A 125 -0.18 9.67 -13.26
C TYR A 125 0.10 9.58 -14.78
N LYS A 126 -0.24 8.45 -15.43
CA LYS A 126 -0.17 8.35 -16.90
C LYS A 126 -1.14 9.32 -17.59
N LYS A 127 -2.31 9.60 -17.00
CA LYS A 127 -3.27 10.58 -17.52
C LYS A 127 -2.73 12.00 -17.37
N GLU A 128 -2.16 12.34 -16.22
CA GLU A 128 -1.53 13.65 -15.98
C GLU A 128 -0.35 13.91 -16.92
N ALA A 129 0.57 12.95 -17.06
CA ALA A 129 1.71 13.06 -17.97
C ALA A 129 1.26 13.31 -19.41
N ARG A 130 0.28 12.56 -19.91
CA ARG A 130 -0.32 12.78 -21.24
C ARG A 130 -1.01 14.15 -21.36
N SER A 131 -1.61 14.66 -20.30
CA SER A 131 -2.21 15.99 -20.28
C SER A 131 -1.15 17.08 -20.47
N ILE A 132 -0.04 16.99 -19.72
CA ILE A 132 1.08 17.93 -19.82
C ILE A 132 1.71 17.88 -21.22
N SER A 133 2.01 16.68 -21.73
CA SER A 133 2.57 16.52 -23.08
C SER A 133 1.66 17.09 -24.17
N ARG A 134 0.33 16.97 -24.03
CA ARG A 134 -0.63 17.60 -24.96
C ARG A 134 -0.58 19.11 -24.90
N LYS A 135 -0.55 19.72 -23.70
CA LYS A 135 -0.50 21.18 -23.55
C LYS A 135 0.78 21.78 -24.14
N LEU A 136 1.92 21.11 -23.92
CA LEU A 136 3.21 21.47 -24.52
C LEU A 136 3.16 21.44 -26.06
N ARG A 137 2.60 20.38 -26.65
CA ARG A 137 2.44 20.28 -28.12
C ARG A 137 1.46 21.30 -28.70
N SER A 138 0.47 21.73 -27.93
CA SER A 138 -0.52 22.74 -28.38
C SER A 138 -0.08 24.19 -28.18
N GLY A 139 1.12 24.46 -27.65
CA GLY A 139 1.59 25.81 -27.35
C GLY A 139 0.74 26.56 -26.31
N LYS A 140 0.05 25.81 -25.41
CA LYS A 140 -0.82 26.35 -24.36
C LYS A 140 -0.14 26.40 -22.99
N LEU A 141 1.19 26.41 -22.97
CA LEU A 141 2.02 26.70 -21.81
C LEU A 141 2.87 27.94 -22.11
#